data_AF-A0A844Z934-F1
#
_entry.id   AF-A0A844Z934-F1
#
_cell.length_a   1.000
_cell.length_b   1.000
_cell.length_c   1.000
_cell.angle_alpha   90.00
_cell.angle_beta   90.00
_cell.angle_gamma   90.00
#
_symmetry.space_group_name_H-M   'P 1'
#
loop_
_entity.id
_entity.type
_entity.pdbx_description
1 polymer ?
#
loop_
_entity_poly.entity_id
_entity_poly.type
_entity_poly.pdbx_seq_one_letter_code
_entity_poly.pdbx_strand_id
1 'polypeptide(L)'
;MPSRRWLTGVAAGALLFAGSTLVVAQEAPESLLPPGFGDPPAPTPAPAPAPTPSPAQPSRPAPSTGSPGTPAPDPSGAVVQPIPGGQEARPAPPAPSRDILAELPTLEELENLSTDELDELLGLRPQYDIPPAARRPLTRVGVIGPQEGGVPSQSLANQPGTLVAAVLDGMDGQFVSRWGHILLRRALTSRLAAPEGMEPVVFAAKRTALLNRMNEFAAARSLAQSVDTGEWNRSLTDAAVNAYLATSDILGICPAVNLQGTEREDAQWRMLQGICTSFAGESARAASDLNRVLRSGSAERIDALLAQRFAGASARGRRAVNIEWQGVEELTPWRFALANALGEEVPEELVESAPAYYRLIAATAPMLPIAQRLDGAPEAAERGILSSSAMVDLYSQAYVFAEQDSDALQSAEALRAAYVAPSPAQKLEALRAIWSEGETRYGKMVSTAFASARYPVTSVESADAFSLLASMLSAGLDRNALAWENQVEEGSAAWALLAVARPGEGGSVSSGDFDSFVDDDDSSGQRKAKLALAGLAGLGRLQGGTISDFEERLSVNLQKNSKWAQTIRRAAEVRNPTMVVLLAGLGMQGDSWARMTPAHLFEIVRSLDAVGLGAEARMIAAEAIARG
;
A
#
# COMPACT_ATOMS: atom_id res chain seq x y z
N MET A 1 1.10 9.30 -59.28
CA MET A 1 0.14 9.54 -60.38
C MET A 1 -0.17 8.21 -61.06
N PRO A 2 -1.40 7.92 -61.49
CA PRO A 2 -2.73 8.22 -60.91
C PRO A 2 -3.51 6.91 -60.62
N SER A 3 -4.55 6.86 -59.79
CA SER A 3 -5.89 7.26 -60.23
C SER A 3 -6.95 7.12 -59.11
N ARG A 4 -7.79 8.17 -59.02
CA ARG A 4 -9.25 8.22 -58.75
C ARG A 4 -9.82 7.41 -57.58
N ARG A 5 -10.21 8.08 -56.49
CA ARG A 5 -11.58 8.62 -56.21
C ARG A 5 -12.66 7.54 -56.26
N TRP A 6 -13.47 7.43 -55.20
CA TRP A 6 -14.95 7.50 -55.24
C TRP A 6 -15.47 7.90 -53.86
N LEU A 7 -16.23 9.00 -53.83
CA LEU A 7 -17.10 9.45 -52.74
C LEU A 7 -18.40 8.65 -52.82
N THR A 8 -18.94 8.20 -51.70
CA THR A 8 -20.38 8.25 -51.43
C THR A 8 -20.60 8.31 -49.92
N GLY A 9 -21.29 9.36 -49.47
CA GLY A 9 -21.82 9.46 -48.12
C GLY A 9 -23.25 8.96 -48.06
N VAL A 10 -23.70 8.61 -46.85
CA VAL A 10 -25.11 8.64 -46.45
C VAL A 10 -25.18 9.10 -45.00
N ALA A 11 -25.93 10.19 -44.80
CA ALA A 11 -26.36 10.71 -43.52
C ALA A 11 -27.59 9.95 -43.02
N ALA A 12 -27.76 9.83 -41.70
CA ALA A 12 -29.01 10.11 -40.97
C ALA A 12 -28.98 9.50 -39.55
N GLY A 13 -29.51 10.26 -38.58
CA GLY A 13 -30.22 9.66 -37.45
C GLY A 13 -29.79 10.09 -36.06
N ALA A 14 -30.03 11.36 -35.70
CA ALA A 14 -30.15 11.76 -34.31
C ALA A 14 -31.49 11.26 -33.74
N LEU A 15 -31.49 10.58 -32.59
CA LEU A 15 -32.66 10.41 -31.73
C LEU A 15 -32.23 10.35 -30.25
N LEU A 16 -32.60 11.42 -29.53
CA LEU A 16 -32.63 11.52 -28.08
C LEU A 16 -33.71 10.59 -27.50
N PHE A 17 -33.41 9.87 -26.43
CA PHE A 17 -34.41 9.47 -25.43
C PHE A 17 -33.83 9.51 -24.01
N ALA A 18 -34.44 10.38 -23.20
CA ALA A 18 -34.35 10.35 -21.75
C ALA A 18 -35.34 9.30 -21.20
N GLY A 19 -35.03 8.69 -20.06
CA GLY A 19 -35.99 7.85 -19.34
C GLY A 19 -35.42 7.12 -18.12
N SER A 20 -35.47 7.78 -16.97
CA SER A 20 -35.33 7.15 -15.65
C SER A 20 -36.54 6.23 -15.36
N THR A 21 -36.32 5.01 -14.88
CA THR A 21 -37.24 4.24 -13.99
C THR A 21 -36.44 3.13 -13.29
N LEU A 22 -36.30 3.18 -11.97
CA LEU A 22 -37.01 2.37 -10.97
C LEU A 22 -36.67 0.86 -11.01
N VAL A 23 -35.89 0.45 -10.01
CA VAL A 23 -35.69 -0.94 -9.59
C VAL A 23 -36.99 -1.44 -8.95
N VAL A 24 -37.59 -2.45 -9.55
CA VAL A 24 -38.62 -3.30 -8.93
C VAL A 24 -37.98 -4.66 -8.67
N ALA A 25 -37.99 -5.11 -7.41
CA ALA A 25 -37.60 -6.45 -7.03
C ALA A 25 -38.65 -7.45 -7.53
N GLN A 26 -38.22 -8.49 -8.25
CA GLN A 26 -39.04 -9.66 -8.57
C GLN A 26 -38.26 -10.97 -8.37
N GLU A 27 -39.06 -12.00 -8.13
CA GLU A 27 -38.78 -13.26 -7.45
C GLU A 27 -37.78 -14.19 -8.17
N ALA A 28 -37.28 -15.18 -7.42
CA ALA A 28 -36.32 -16.18 -7.86
C ALA A 28 -36.80 -16.99 -9.08
N PRO A 29 -35.89 -17.41 -10.00
CA PRO A 29 -36.29 -18.14 -11.20
C PRO A 29 -36.61 -19.61 -10.89
N GLU A 30 -37.82 -20.06 -11.25
CA GLU A 30 -38.14 -21.49 -11.33
C GLU A 30 -37.48 -22.14 -12.55
N SER A 31 -37.03 -23.39 -12.35
CA SER A 31 -36.27 -24.19 -13.32
C SER A 31 -37.13 -24.68 -14.49
N LEU A 32 -36.67 -24.40 -15.73
CA LEU A 32 -37.27 -24.85 -16.99
C LEU A 32 -36.64 -26.16 -17.52
N LEU A 33 -36.40 -27.14 -16.65
CA LEU A 33 -35.90 -28.46 -17.08
C LEU A 33 -37.00 -29.54 -17.01
N PRO A 34 -37.14 -30.39 -18.05
CA PRO A 34 -38.08 -31.50 -18.05
C PRO A 34 -37.79 -32.49 -16.90
N PRO A 35 -38.81 -33.15 -16.33
CA PRO A 35 -38.64 -34.06 -15.20
C PRO A 35 -37.78 -35.27 -15.60
N GLY A 36 -36.61 -35.41 -14.97
CA GLY A 36 -35.69 -36.55 -15.18
C GLY A 36 -34.18 -36.22 -15.14
N PHE A 37 -33.79 -34.95 -15.14
CA PHE A 37 -32.39 -34.52 -14.99
C PHE A 37 -32.16 -33.91 -13.60
N GLY A 38 -32.09 -34.78 -12.58
CA GLY A 38 -31.78 -34.39 -11.20
C GLY A 38 -30.28 -34.28 -10.95
N ASP A 39 -29.94 -33.41 -9.99
CA ASP A 39 -28.61 -33.11 -9.46
C ASP A 39 -27.77 -34.34 -9.07
N PRO A 40 -26.42 -34.25 -9.13
CA PRO A 40 -25.55 -35.26 -8.53
C PRO A 40 -25.80 -35.39 -7.01
N PRO A 41 -25.59 -36.57 -6.41
CA PRO A 41 -25.85 -36.78 -4.99
C PRO A 41 -24.99 -35.83 -4.12
N ALA A 42 -25.64 -35.22 -3.13
CA ALA A 42 -25.00 -34.31 -2.19
C ALA A 42 -23.84 -35.00 -1.44
N PRO A 43 -22.70 -34.31 -1.21
CA PRO A 43 -21.61 -34.87 -0.43
C PRO A 43 -22.01 -35.06 1.03
N THR A 44 -21.62 -36.21 1.59
CA THR A 44 -21.79 -36.57 3.00
C THR A 44 -21.17 -35.51 3.93
N PRO A 45 -21.86 -35.06 5.00
CA PRO A 45 -21.29 -34.10 5.94
C PRO A 45 -20.08 -34.67 6.67
N ALA A 46 -18.98 -33.91 6.72
CA ALA A 46 -17.85 -34.19 7.59
C ALA A 46 -18.24 -34.01 9.08
N PRO A 47 -17.70 -34.80 10.01
CA PRO A 47 -18.04 -34.71 11.43
C PRO A 47 -17.60 -33.36 12.03
N ALA A 48 -18.49 -32.76 12.82
CA ALA A 48 -18.24 -31.50 13.52
C ALA A 48 -17.16 -31.67 14.62
N PRO A 49 -16.24 -30.71 14.81
CA PRO A 49 -15.28 -30.75 15.90
C PRO A 49 -15.95 -30.55 17.26
N ALA A 50 -15.46 -31.29 18.26
CA ALA A 50 -15.92 -31.24 19.65
C ALA A 50 -15.61 -29.87 20.31
N PRO A 51 -16.48 -29.38 21.22
CA PRO A 51 -16.28 -28.09 21.87
C PRO A 51 -15.16 -28.12 22.92
N THR A 52 -14.21 -27.20 22.80
CA THR A 52 -13.19 -26.89 23.82
C THR A 52 -13.82 -26.04 24.93
N PRO A 53 -13.52 -26.28 26.22
CA PRO A 53 -14.15 -25.56 27.33
C PRO A 53 -13.68 -24.09 27.42
N SER A 54 -14.64 -23.18 27.62
CA SER A 54 -14.39 -21.76 27.88
C SER A 54 -14.25 -21.47 29.39
N PRO A 55 -13.42 -20.52 29.84
CA PRO A 55 -13.21 -20.24 31.27
C PRO A 55 -14.42 -19.56 31.94
N ALA A 56 -14.64 -19.90 33.21
CA ALA A 56 -15.75 -19.45 34.04
C ALA A 56 -15.72 -17.94 34.36
N GLN A 57 -16.88 -17.28 34.23
CA GLN A 57 -17.14 -15.97 34.85
C GLN A 57 -17.83 -16.13 36.22
N PRO A 58 -17.50 -15.29 37.22
CA PRO A 58 -18.12 -15.34 38.54
C PRO A 58 -19.55 -14.78 38.56
N SER A 59 -20.35 -15.41 39.41
CA SER A 59 -21.79 -15.24 39.65
C SER A 59 -22.22 -13.85 40.14
N ARG A 60 -23.38 -13.37 39.64
CA ARG A 60 -24.15 -12.26 40.22
C ARG A 60 -25.50 -12.78 40.79
N PRO A 61 -26.01 -12.24 41.92
CA PRO A 61 -27.22 -12.78 42.58
C PRO A 61 -28.53 -12.41 41.88
N ALA A 62 -29.54 -13.25 42.12
CA ALA A 62 -30.93 -13.18 41.64
C ALA A 62 -31.82 -12.21 42.47
N PRO A 63 -33.05 -11.88 42.01
CA PRO A 63 -33.73 -10.59 42.23
C PRO A 63 -34.86 -10.61 43.27
N SER A 64 -35.34 -9.42 43.66
CA SER A 64 -36.61 -9.22 44.36
C SER A 64 -37.47 -8.13 43.71
N THR A 65 -38.54 -8.59 43.04
CA THR A 65 -39.95 -8.12 43.07
C THR A 65 -40.30 -6.61 43.08
N GLY A 66 -41.11 -6.19 42.10
CA GLY A 66 -42.11 -5.13 42.28
C GLY A 66 -42.42 -4.22 41.07
N SER A 67 -43.28 -4.67 40.15
CA SER A 67 -44.05 -3.85 39.20
C SER A 67 -45.21 -3.09 39.94
N PRO A 68 -45.97 -2.12 39.35
CA PRO A 68 -46.30 -1.97 37.91
C PRO A 68 -46.45 -0.54 37.33
N GLY A 69 -46.45 -0.47 35.99
CA GLY A 69 -47.07 0.65 35.25
C GLY A 69 -46.51 0.90 33.85
N THR A 70 -47.03 0.19 32.85
CA THR A 70 -46.90 0.55 31.41
C THR A 70 -47.83 1.75 31.09
N PRO A 71 -47.53 2.59 30.08
CA PRO A 71 -47.90 2.26 28.69
C PRO A 71 -46.81 2.56 27.64
N ALA A 72 -46.74 1.72 26.60
CA ALA A 72 -46.11 2.01 25.30
C ALA A 72 -47.13 2.75 24.40
N PRO A 73 -46.82 3.23 23.16
CA PRO A 73 -45.58 3.13 22.35
C PRO A 73 -45.17 4.44 21.60
N ASP A 74 -43.99 4.49 20.96
CA ASP A 74 -43.84 4.67 19.50
C ASP A 74 -42.35 4.61 19.02
N PRO A 75 -42.05 4.11 17.80
CA PRO A 75 -40.71 3.79 17.34
C PRO A 75 -40.16 4.88 16.40
N SER A 76 -39.43 5.85 16.93
CA SER A 76 -38.50 6.71 16.18
C SER A 76 -37.78 7.64 17.17
N GLY A 77 -36.77 7.12 17.86
CA GLY A 77 -35.96 7.91 18.77
C GLY A 77 -34.56 7.32 18.80
N ALA A 78 -33.59 8.10 18.32
CA ALA A 78 -32.18 7.77 18.48
C ALA A 78 -31.91 7.44 19.95
N VAL A 79 -31.31 6.28 20.20
CA VAL A 79 -30.91 5.86 21.54
C VAL A 79 -29.71 6.71 21.95
N VAL A 80 -29.97 7.83 22.61
CA VAL A 80 -28.93 8.60 23.31
C VAL A 80 -28.68 7.89 24.64
N GLN A 81 -27.54 7.21 24.76
CA GLN A 81 -27.09 6.74 26.07
C GLN A 81 -26.67 7.92 26.96
N PRO A 82 -27.19 8.05 28.19
CA PRO A 82 -26.71 9.04 29.13
C PRO A 82 -25.33 8.65 29.69
N ILE A 83 -24.38 9.58 29.62
CA ILE A 83 -23.03 9.46 30.17
C ILE A 83 -23.11 9.46 31.72
N PRO A 84 -22.57 8.46 32.43
CA PRO A 84 -22.50 8.49 33.88
C PRO A 84 -21.37 9.44 34.35
N GLY A 85 -21.76 10.56 34.95
CA GLY A 85 -20.88 11.44 35.73
C GLY A 85 -20.48 12.73 35.01
N GLY A 86 -20.95 13.85 35.55
CA GLY A 86 -20.29 15.16 35.39
C GLY A 86 -20.95 16.11 34.41
N GLN A 87 -21.93 16.88 34.90
CA GLN A 87 -22.16 18.23 34.41
C GLN A 87 -20.89 19.06 34.65
N GLU A 88 -19.94 19.04 33.73
CA GLU A 88 -19.03 20.17 33.57
C GLU A 88 -19.69 21.13 32.60
N ALA A 89 -19.99 22.33 33.10
CA ALA A 89 -20.50 23.42 32.30
C ALA A 89 -19.56 23.63 31.11
N ARG A 90 -20.09 23.51 29.89
CA ARG A 90 -19.44 23.99 28.67
C ARG A 90 -18.95 25.41 28.98
N PRO A 91 -17.64 25.71 28.96
CA PRO A 91 -17.22 27.10 29.01
C PRO A 91 -17.92 27.78 27.84
N ALA A 92 -18.64 28.88 28.13
CA ALA A 92 -19.19 29.71 27.07
C ALA A 92 -18.04 30.06 26.12
N PRO A 93 -18.26 30.09 24.79
CA PRO A 93 -17.25 30.60 23.87
C PRO A 93 -16.76 31.94 24.42
N PRO A 94 -15.44 32.18 24.48
CA PRO A 94 -14.93 33.45 24.96
C PRO A 94 -15.62 34.56 24.15
N ALA A 95 -16.29 35.48 24.85
CA ALA A 95 -16.80 36.67 24.19
C ALA A 95 -15.59 37.36 23.53
N PRO A 96 -15.69 37.78 22.25
CA PRO A 96 -14.58 38.44 21.58
C PRO A 96 -14.12 39.62 22.45
N SER A 97 -12.82 39.67 22.72
CA SER A 97 -12.19 40.73 23.51
C SER A 97 -12.54 42.09 22.91
N ARG A 98 -12.74 43.12 23.75
CA ARG A 98 -13.08 44.48 23.28
C ARG A 98 -12.06 45.07 22.30
N ASP A 99 -10.82 44.59 22.31
CA ASP A 99 -9.79 44.98 21.35
C ASP A 99 -10.05 44.41 19.93
N ILE A 100 -10.61 43.20 19.81
CA ILE A 100 -11.00 42.60 18.51
C ILE A 100 -12.15 43.39 17.89
N LEU A 101 -13.10 43.85 18.72
CA LEU A 101 -14.22 44.70 18.29
C LEU A 101 -13.78 46.10 17.79
N ALA A 102 -12.58 46.55 18.16
CA ALA A 102 -12.03 47.84 17.75
C ALA A 102 -11.22 47.77 16.43
N GLU A 103 -10.80 46.56 16.03
CA GLU A 103 -10.11 46.26 14.76
C GLU A 103 -10.99 45.50 13.76
N LEU A 104 -12.32 45.50 13.96
CA LEU A 104 -13.22 44.85 13.02
C LEU A 104 -13.11 45.51 11.63
N PRO A 105 -12.86 44.72 10.57
CA PRO A 105 -12.91 45.22 9.21
C PRO A 105 -14.25 45.87 8.89
N THR A 106 -14.27 46.75 7.89
CA THR A 106 -15.50 47.31 7.36
C THR A 106 -16.47 46.22 6.91
N LEU A 107 -17.77 46.52 6.81
CA LEU A 107 -18.76 45.55 6.35
C LEU A 107 -18.41 44.97 4.97
N GLU A 108 -17.85 45.80 4.08
CA GLU A 108 -17.39 45.39 2.76
C GLU A 108 -16.15 44.46 2.83
N GLU A 109 -15.25 44.69 3.78
CA GLU A 109 -14.12 43.78 4.03
C GLU A 109 -14.60 42.46 4.64
N LEU A 110 -15.51 42.49 5.61
CA LEU A 110 -16.12 41.29 6.21
C LEU A 110 -16.90 40.45 5.19
N GLU A 111 -17.61 41.08 4.24
CA GLU A 111 -18.29 40.39 3.15
C GLU A 111 -17.33 39.73 2.15
N ASN A 112 -16.08 40.20 2.07
CA ASN A 112 -15.04 39.65 1.21
C ASN A 112 -14.21 38.53 1.88
N LEU A 113 -14.26 38.38 3.21
CA LEU A 113 -13.58 37.30 3.93
C LEU A 113 -14.25 35.94 3.66
N SER A 114 -13.43 34.89 3.52
CA SER A 114 -13.85 33.47 3.56
C SER A 114 -14.57 33.12 4.87
N THR A 115 -15.39 32.05 4.87
CA THR A 115 -16.04 31.57 6.10
C THR A 115 -14.98 31.23 7.15
N ASP A 116 -13.87 30.61 6.71
CA ASP A 116 -12.75 30.27 7.59
C ASP A 116 -12.03 31.50 8.15
N GLU A 117 -11.79 32.54 7.33
CA GLU A 117 -11.21 33.81 7.78
C GLU A 117 -12.16 34.54 8.75
N LEU A 118 -13.47 34.47 8.51
CA LEU A 118 -14.47 35.04 9.41
C LEU A 118 -14.53 34.25 10.73
N ASP A 119 -14.50 32.93 10.68
CA ASP A 119 -14.47 32.06 11.87
C ASP A 119 -13.15 32.22 12.64
N GLU A 120 -12.03 32.50 11.98
CA GLU A 120 -10.77 32.82 12.66
C GLU A 120 -10.83 34.21 13.31
N LEU A 121 -11.30 35.22 12.56
CA LEU A 121 -11.47 36.58 13.07
C LEU A 121 -12.40 36.61 14.30
N LEU A 122 -13.44 35.78 14.30
CA LEU A 122 -14.42 35.69 15.39
C LEU A 122 -14.08 34.61 16.44
N GLY A 123 -12.99 33.85 16.26
CA GLY A 123 -12.58 32.77 17.16
C GLY A 123 -13.58 31.61 17.26
N LEU A 124 -14.36 31.36 16.19
CA LEU A 124 -15.42 30.34 16.10
C LEU A 124 -14.91 28.98 15.60
N ARG A 125 -13.67 28.89 15.07
CA ARG A 125 -13.12 27.62 14.60
C ARG A 125 -13.00 26.60 15.74
N PRO A 126 -13.65 25.43 15.63
CA PRO A 126 -13.39 24.33 16.54
C PRO A 126 -11.92 23.92 16.43
N GLN A 127 -11.19 23.87 17.56
CA GLN A 127 -9.80 23.35 17.54
C GLN A 127 -9.77 21.83 17.34
N TYR A 128 -10.89 21.15 17.62
CA TYR A 128 -11.02 19.71 17.52
C TYR A 128 -12.42 19.35 17.04
N ASP A 129 -12.50 18.49 16.03
CA ASP A 129 -13.74 17.88 15.56
C ASP A 129 -14.12 16.62 16.38
N ILE A 130 -13.28 16.24 17.36
CA ILE A 130 -13.42 15.02 18.16
C ILE A 130 -13.48 15.38 19.66
N PRO A 131 -14.49 14.87 20.42
CA PRO A 131 -14.57 15.06 21.86
C PRO A 131 -13.31 14.55 22.59
N PRO A 132 -12.86 15.17 23.70
CA PRO A 132 -11.63 14.80 24.40
C PRO A 132 -11.47 13.30 24.69
N ALA A 133 -12.54 12.62 25.09
CA ALA A 133 -12.51 11.19 25.41
C ALA A 133 -12.31 10.27 24.19
N ALA A 134 -12.53 10.77 22.97
CA ALA A 134 -12.39 10.04 21.72
C ALA A 134 -11.13 10.44 20.93
N ARG A 135 -10.33 11.38 21.45
CA ARG A 135 -9.09 11.83 20.80
C ARG A 135 -8.03 10.73 20.82
N ARG A 136 -7.26 10.65 19.75
CA ARG A 136 -6.19 9.66 19.59
C ARG A 136 -4.95 10.13 20.38
N PRO A 137 -4.41 9.30 21.28
CA PRO A 137 -3.25 9.70 22.06
C PRO A 137 -1.97 9.72 21.21
N LEU A 138 -1.19 10.80 21.30
CA LEU A 138 0.10 10.94 20.61
C LEU A 138 1.25 10.12 21.23
N THR A 139 0.98 9.41 22.34
CA THR A 139 1.99 8.57 23.02
C THR A 139 2.52 7.45 22.12
N ARG A 140 1.69 6.94 21.20
CA ARG A 140 2.07 5.94 20.20
C ARG A 140 1.26 6.16 18.93
N VAL A 141 1.94 6.53 17.84
CA VAL A 141 1.29 6.83 16.56
C VAL A 141 1.55 5.70 15.56
N GLY A 142 0.49 5.20 14.93
CA GLY A 142 0.52 4.12 13.94
C GLY A 142 -0.78 3.33 13.89
N VAL A 143 -0.86 2.39 12.95
CA VAL A 143 -2.08 1.61 12.68
C VAL A 143 -1.95 0.13 13.01
N ILE A 144 -0.71 -0.38 13.12
CA ILE A 144 -0.44 -1.79 13.45
C ILE A 144 0.17 -1.91 14.85
N GLY A 145 -0.47 -2.65 15.75
CA GLY A 145 0.06 -3.00 17.06
C GLY A 145 0.99 -4.22 17.02
N PRO A 146 1.79 -4.47 18.08
CA PRO A 146 2.70 -5.63 18.11
C PRO A 146 1.98 -6.99 17.96
N GLN A 147 0.77 -7.11 18.52
CA GLN A 147 -0.04 -8.33 18.41
C GLN A 147 -0.59 -8.56 17.00
N GLU A 148 -0.60 -7.52 16.16
CA GLU A 148 -1.05 -7.54 14.76
C GLU A 148 0.15 -7.71 13.80
N GLY A 149 1.33 -8.08 14.33
CA GLY A 149 2.58 -8.21 13.57
C GLY A 149 3.40 -6.92 13.46
N GLY A 150 3.00 -5.84 14.14
CA GLY A 150 3.79 -4.61 14.24
C GLY A 150 5.08 -4.79 15.05
N VAL A 151 6.03 -3.87 14.91
CA VAL A 151 7.24 -3.87 15.73
C VAL A 151 6.96 -3.39 17.17
N PRO A 152 7.81 -3.71 18.16
CA PRO A 152 7.58 -3.29 19.55
C PRO A 152 7.48 -1.77 19.67
N SER A 153 6.47 -1.27 20.39
CA SER A 153 6.11 0.15 20.37
C SER A 153 7.16 1.09 20.96
N GLN A 154 8.02 0.60 21.84
CA GLN A 154 9.04 1.39 22.55
C GLN A 154 10.44 1.29 21.92
N SER A 155 10.60 0.57 20.81
CA SER A 155 11.92 0.30 20.21
C SER A 155 12.73 1.56 19.89
N LEU A 156 12.07 2.67 19.58
CA LEU A 156 12.73 3.92 19.23
C LEU A 156 12.74 4.96 20.37
N ALA A 157 12.01 4.73 21.47
CA ALA A 157 11.79 5.76 22.50
C ALA A 157 13.09 6.30 23.13
N ASN A 158 14.10 5.44 23.28
CA ASN A 158 15.42 5.80 23.82
C ASN A 158 16.48 5.97 22.71
N GLN A 159 16.06 6.18 21.46
CA GLN A 159 16.97 6.45 20.35
C GLN A 159 17.01 7.97 20.09
N PRO A 160 18.17 8.54 19.76
CA PRO A 160 18.26 9.95 19.43
C PRO A 160 17.36 10.31 18.25
N GLY A 161 16.48 11.30 18.42
CA GLY A 161 15.61 11.77 17.34
C GLY A 161 16.38 12.21 16.09
N THR A 162 17.55 12.81 16.24
CA THR A 162 18.41 13.20 15.11
C THR A 162 18.88 12.02 14.28
N LEU A 163 19.20 10.88 14.92
CA LEU A 163 19.59 9.64 14.22
C LEU A 163 18.40 9.08 13.44
N VAL A 164 17.23 8.96 14.09
CA VAL A 164 16.03 8.43 13.44
C VAL A 164 15.60 9.33 12.28
N ALA A 165 15.63 10.65 12.47
CA ALA A 165 15.37 11.61 11.39
C ALA A 165 16.32 11.42 10.22
N ALA A 166 17.63 11.36 10.46
CA ALA A 166 18.62 11.17 9.40
C ALA A 166 18.42 9.88 8.61
N VAL A 167 18.03 8.79 9.28
CA VAL A 167 17.73 7.51 8.61
C VAL A 167 16.45 7.62 7.76
N LEU A 168 15.39 8.24 8.27
CA LEU A 168 14.14 8.42 7.52
C LEU A 168 14.29 9.38 6.34
N ASP A 169 15.03 10.47 6.52
CA ASP A 169 15.26 11.48 5.50
C ASP A 169 16.24 11.01 4.44
N GLY A 170 17.20 10.15 4.80
CA GLY A 170 18.18 9.57 3.87
C GLY A 170 17.66 8.42 3.01
N MET A 171 16.35 8.11 3.09
CA MET A 171 15.71 7.11 2.25
C MET A 171 14.89 7.75 1.11
N ASP A 172 15.25 7.44 -0.13
CA ASP A 172 14.65 7.94 -1.37
C ASP A 172 13.36 7.21 -1.76
N GLY A 173 13.11 6.01 -1.21
CA GLY A 173 11.85 5.27 -1.35
C GLY A 173 11.85 4.12 -2.37
N GLN A 174 12.95 3.90 -3.09
CA GLN A 174 13.14 2.72 -3.96
C GLN A 174 14.09 1.72 -3.30
N PHE A 175 13.68 0.46 -3.23
CA PHE A 175 14.47 -0.61 -2.62
C PHE A 175 14.65 -1.79 -3.57
N VAL A 176 15.81 -2.44 -3.47
CA VAL A 176 16.14 -3.62 -4.28
C VAL A 176 15.32 -4.85 -3.87
N SER A 177 14.96 -4.96 -2.58
CA SER A 177 14.27 -6.13 -2.03
C SER A 177 12.79 -5.86 -1.75
N ARG A 178 11.94 -6.72 -2.30
CA ARG A 178 10.51 -6.85 -2.00
C ARG A 178 10.28 -7.09 -0.51
N TRP A 179 10.96 -8.08 0.06
CA TRP A 179 10.79 -8.44 1.46
C TRP A 179 11.29 -7.34 2.39
N GLY A 180 12.37 -6.65 2.00
CA GLY A 180 12.86 -5.44 2.66
C GLY A 180 11.84 -4.31 2.65
N HIS A 181 11.22 -4.03 1.51
CA HIS A 181 10.15 -3.03 1.37
C HIS A 181 8.94 -3.36 2.26
N ILE A 182 8.46 -4.61 2.22
CA ILE A 182 7.31 -5.06 3.03
C ILE A 182 7.60 -4.91 4.53
N LEU A 183 8.81 -5.31 4.95
CA LEU A 183 9.25 -5.19 6.33
C LEU A 183 9.35 -3.73 6.77
N LEU A 184 9.90 -2.86 5.92
CA LEU A 184 10.01 -1.43 6.19
C LEU A 184 8.63 -0.78 6.30
N ARG A 185 7.71 -1.05 5.36
CA ARG A 185 6.32 -0.60 5.45
C ARG A 185 5.68 -0.99 6.79
N ARG A 186 5.86 -2.25 7.21
CA ARG A 186 5.35 -2.75 8.49
C ARG A 186 5.92 -1.97 9.67
N ALA A 187 7.21 -1.67 9.68
CA ALA A 187 7.83 -0.86 10.73
C ALA A 187 7.34 0.59 10.74
N LEU A 188 7.21 1.23 9.57
CA LEU A 188 6.75 2.62 9.46
C LEU A 188 5.30 2.80 9.91
N THR A 189 4.44 1.82 9.61
CA THR A 189 3.01 1.83 9.97
C THR A 189 2.71 1.31 11.38
N SER A 190 3.73 0.79 12.08
CA SER A 190 3.56 0.30 13.45
C SER A 190 3.30 1.42 14.46
N ARG A 191 2.53 1.11 15.50
CA ARG A 191 2.24 2.00 16.65
C ARG A 191 3.51 2.19 17.49
N LEU A 192 4.24 3.26 17.20
CA LEU A 192 5.53 3.56 17.81
C LEU A 192 5.44 4.83 18.67
N ALA A 193 6.10 4.79 19.83
CA ALA A 193 6.45 6.00 20.58
C ALA A 193 7.51 6.78 19.80
N ALA A 194 7.45 8.11 19.88
CA ALA A 194 8.42 8.97 19.24
C ALA A 194 9.82 8.77 19.84
N PRO A 195 10.89 8.93 19.03
CA PRO A 195 12.26 8.91 19.54
C PRO A 195 12.54 10.04 20.55
N GLU A 196 13.63 9.89 21.30
CA GLU A 196 14.04 10.87 22.30
C GLU A 196 14.31 12.24 21.66
N GLY A 197 13.64 13.28 22.18
CA GLY A 197 13.77 14.65 21.68
C GLY A 197 13.06 14.92 20.34
N MET A 198 12.25 13.99 19.83
CA MET A 198 11.44 14.18 18.63
C MET A 198 9.96 14.33 18.98
N GLU A 199 9.32 15.35 18.43
CA GLU A 199 7.88 15.55 18.59
C GLU A 199 7.10 14.45 17.83
N PRO A 200 6.07 13.82 18.44
CA PRO A 200 5.32 12.72 17.83
C PRO A 200 4.71 12.99 16.45
N VAL A 201 4.16 14.18 16.21
CA VAL A 201 3.56 14.57 14.93
C VAL A 201 4.64 14.75 13.85
N VAL A 202 5.80 15.34 14.18
CA VAL A 202 6.99 15.38 13.29
C VAL A 202 7.45 13.97 12.95
N PHE A 203 7.49 13.05 13.92
CA PHE A 203 7.83 11.66 13.67
C PHE A 203 6.81 10.95 12.76
N ALA A 204 5.51 11.22 12.96
CA ALA A 204 4.45 10.73 12.09
C ALA A 204 4.56 11.29 10.66
N ALA A 205 4.87 12.59 10.52
CA ALA A 205 5.07 13.25 9.25
C ALA A 205 6.22 12.63 8.45
N LYS A 206 7.39 12.41 9.07
CA LYS A 206 8.55 11.79 8.40
C LYS A 206 8.24 10.37 7.92
N ARG A 207 7.55 9.57 8.72
CA ARG A 207 7.13 8.22 8.33
C ARG A 207 6.10 8.24 7.20
N THR A 208 5.14 9.15 7.25
CA THR A 208 4.13 9.35 6.19
C THR A 208 4.78 9.78 4.88
N ALA A 209 5.72 10.73 4.94
CA ALA A 209 6.47 11.20 3.79
C ALA A 209 7.32 10.08 3.16
N LEU A 210 7.97 9.24 3.99
CA LEU A 210 8.69 8.08 3.48
C LEU A 210 7.74 7.07 2.83
N LEU A 211 6.61 6.73 3.45
CA LEU A 211 5.60 5.83 2.84
C LEU A 211 5.13 6.35 1.48
N ASN A 212 4.93 7.67 1.31
CA ASN A 212 4.63 8.25 0.00
C ASN A 212 5.75 8.02 -1.02
N ARG A 213 7.02 8.25 -0.65
CA ARG A 213 8.17 7.96 -1.53
C ARG A 213 8.28 6.48 -1.89
N MET A 214 7.82 5.60 -0.99
CA MET A 214 7.72 4.16 -1.21
C MET A 214 6.54 3.74 -2.09
N ASN A 215 5.72 4.67 -2.59
CA ASN A 215 4.46 4.38 -3.30
C ASN A 215 3.44 3.61 -2.43
N GLU A 216 3.53 3.73 -1.10
CA GLU A 216 2.62 3.12 -0.12
C GLU A 216 1.54 4.12 0.31
N PHE A 217 0.87 4.75 -0.65
CA PHE A 217 -0.03 5.89 -0.41
C PHE A 217 -1.21 5.55 0.50
N ALA A 218 -1.79 4.35 0.37
CA ALA A 218 -2.86 3.90 1.25
C ALA A 218 -2.37 3.76 2.71
N ALA A 219 -1.14 3.25 2.91
CA ALA A 219 -0.53 3.15 4.22
C ALA A 219 -0.13 4.53 4.78
N ALA A 220 0.37 5.43 3.93
CA ALA A 220 0.67 6.82 4.29
C ALA A 220 -0.59 7.55 4.76
N ARG A 221 -1.68 7.47 4.00
CA ARG A 221 -2.98 8.05 4.36
C ARG A 221 -3.49 7.49 5.68
N SER A 222 -3.43 6.17 5.85
CA SER A 222 -3.83 5.49 7.09
C SER A 222 -3.00 5.93 8.31
N LEU A 223 -1.69 6.13 8.12
CA LEU A 223 -0.81 6.64 9.17
C LEU A 223 -1.15 8.10 9.53
N ALA A 224 -1.38 8.98 8.55
CA ALA A 224 -1.78 10.36 8.82
C ALA A 224 -3.12 10.42 9.57
N GLN A 225 -4.09 9.59 9.19
CA GLN A 225 -5.40 9.47 9.85
C GLN A 225 -5.32 8.92 11.28
N SER A 226 -4.19 8.33 11.68
CA SER A 226 -3.97 7.90 13.07
C SER A 226 -3.64 9.05 14.02
N VAL A 227 -3.40 10.26 13.49
CA VAL A 227 -3.25 11.52 14.22
C VAL A 227 -4.49 12.36 13.99
N ASP A 228 -5.07 12.91 15.06
CA ASP A 228 -6.22 13.79 14.94
C ASP A 228 -5.84 15.06 14.16
N THR A 229 -6.69 15.51 13.24
CA THR A 229 -6.40 16.61 12.31
C THR A 229 -6.09 17.94 13.00
N GLY A 230 -6.66 18.18 14.19
CA GLY A 230 -6.34 19.34 15.02
C GLY A 230 -4.90 19.36 15.56
N GLU A 231 -4.21 18.21 15.57
CA GLU A 231 -2.81 18.08 16.00
C GLU A 231 -1.83 18.13 14.81
N TRP A 232 -2.31 18.19 13.57
CA TRP A 232 -1.42 18.15 12.41
C TRP A 232 -0.58 19.43 12.35
N ASN A 233 0.71 19.28 12.12
CA ASN A 233 1.58 20.39 11.73
C ASN A 233 1.74 20.42 10.21
N ARG A 234 2.31 21.51 9.68
CA ARG A 234 2.55 21.67 8.24
C ARG A 234 3.20 20.45 7.57
N SER A 235 4.20 19.84 8.21
CA SER A 235 4.89 18.68 7.63
C SER A 235 4.01 17.44 7.51
N LEU A 236 3.10 17.20 8.47
CA LEU A 236 2.14 16.11 8.39
C LEU A 236 1.05 16.43 7.37
N THR A 237 0.57 17.67 7.33
CA THR A 237 -0.43 18.13 6.36
C THR A 237 0.08 17.96 4.92
N ASP A 238 1.30 18.37 4.62
CA ASP A 238 1.90 18.21 3.29
C ASP A 238 2.04 16.73 2.90
N ALA A 239 2.51 15.88 3.83
CA ALA A 239 2.60 14.45 3.60
C ALA A 239 1.22 13.78 3.43
N ALA A 240 0.22 14.23 4.17
CA ALA A 240 -1.14 13.73 4.08
C ALA A 240 -1.78 14.11 2.73
N VAL A 241 -1.68 15.38 2.30
CA VAL A 241 -2.20 15.84 1.00
C VAL A 241 -1.67 14.97 -0.14
N ASN A 242 -0.37 14.66 -0.15
CA ASN A 242 0.22 13.77 -1.14
C ASN A 242 -0.40 12.35 -1.11
N ALA A 243 -0.65 11.81 0.08
CA ALA A 243 -1.27 10.49 0.23
C ALA A 243 -2.73 10.47 -0.24
N TYR A 244 -3.50 11.53 0.05
CA TYR A 244 -4.89 11.67 -0.40
C TYR A 244 -4.99 11.84 -1.92
N LEU A 245 -4.13 12.66 -2.52
CA LEU A 245 -4.07 12.80 -3.97
C LEU A 245 -3.69 11.49 -4.66
N ALA A 246 -2.63 10.82 -4.20
CA ALA A 246 -2.19 9.56 -4.81
C ALA A 246 -3.20 8.41 -4.63
N THR A 247 -4.13 8.51 -3.67
CA THR A 247 -5.25 7.56 -3.52
C THR A 247 -6.55 8.04 -4.15
N SER A 248 -6.53 9.20 -4.85
CA SER A 248 -7.70 9.90 -5.40
C SER A 248 -8.84 10.15 -4.39
N ASP A 249 -8.52 10.17 -3.09
CA ASP A 249 -9.47 10.48 -2.01
C ASP A 249 -9.41 11.98 -1.70
N ILE A 250 -9.90 12.79 -2.63
CA ILE A 250 -9.82 14.25 -2.54
C ILE A 250 -10.64 14.79 -1.36
N LEU A 251 -11.74 14.14 -0.99
CA LEU A 251 -12.61 14.61 0.09
C LEU A 251 -12.10 14.23 1.48
N GLY A 252 -11.30 13.17 1.58
CA GLY A 252 -10.75 12.71 2.86
C GLY A 252 -9.83 13.72 3.55
N ILE A 253 -9.33 14.75 2.83
CA ILE A 253 -8.53 15.84 3.39
C ILE A 253 -9.38 16.98 4.00
N CYS A 254 -10.67 17.06 3.69
CA CYS A 254 -11.51 18.20 4.08
C CYS A 254 -11.56 18.50 5.59
N PRO A 255 -11.54 17.51 6.51
CA PRO A 255 -11.43 17.80 7.93
C PRO A 255 -10.15 18.57 8.30
N ALA A 256 -9.03 18.31 7.62
CA ALA A 256 -7.80 19.07 7.81
C ALA A 256 -7.92 20.47 7.18
N VAL A 257 -8.46 20.58 5.97
CA VAL A 257 -8.65 21.87 5.28
C VAL A 257 -9.51 22.82 6.10
N ASN A 258 -10.63 22.35 6.66
CA ASN A 258 -11.54 23.19 7.43
C ASN A 258 -10.93 23.63 8.78
N LEU A 259 -10.13 22.78 9.43
CA LEU A 259 -9.48 23.14 10.70
C LEU A 259 -8.25 24.04 10.50
N GLN A 260 -7.56 23.87 9.38
CA GLN A 260 -6.27 24.49 9.07
C GLN A 260 -6.33 25.46 7.90
N GLY A 261 -7.51 26.04 7.62
CA GLY A 261 -7.75 26.83 6.41
C GLY A 261 -6.65 27.84 6.10
N THR A 262 -6.07 28.48 7.10
CA THR A 262 -5.04 29.53 6.96
C THR A 262 -3.59 29.06 7.11
N GLU A 263 -3.33 27.78 7.38
CA GLU A 263 -1.95 27.26 7.50
C GLU A 263 -1.19 27.22 6.16
N ARG A 264 -1.92 27.26 5.05
CA ARG A 264 -1.39 27.13 3.69
C ARG A 264 -2.17 28.04 2.74
N GLU A 265 -1.47 28.67 1.78
CA GLU A 265 -2.09 29.68 0.91
C GLU A 265 -1.79 29.48 -0.59
N ASP A 266 -1.03 28.46 -0.98
CA ASP A 266 -0.81 28.21 -2.41
C ASP A 266 -2.09 27.75 -3.11
N ALA A 267 -2.05 27.81 -4.44
CA ALA A 267 -3.23 27.58 -5.25
C ALA A 267 -3.82 26.19 -5.09
N GLN A 268 -3.01 25.16 -4.82
CA GLN A 268 -3.52 23.81 -4.57
C GLN A 268 -4.38 23.78 -3.31
N TRP A 269 -3.93 24.42 -2.23
CA TRP A 269 -4.71 24.52 -0.99
C TRP A 269 -5.99 25.34 -1.17
N ARG A 270 -5.93 26.47 -1.88
CA ARG A 270 -7.13 27.25 -2.21
C ARG A 270 -8.14 26.46 -3.05
N MET A 271 -7.67 25.61 -3.96
CA MET A 271 -8.54 24.70 -4.71
C MET A 271 -9.17 23.64 -3.80
N LEU A 272 -8.42 23.06 -2.86
CA LEU A 272 -8.94 22.14 -1.86
C LEU A 272 -10.00 22.80 -0.96
N GLN A 273 -9.75 24.02 -0.48
CA GLN A 273 -10.75 24.82 0.25
C GLN A 273 -12.03 24.97 -0.57
N GLY A 274 -11.93 25.41 -1.83
CA GLY A 274 -13.07 25.53 -2.72
C GLY A 274 -13.83 24.21 -2.90
N ILE A 275 -13.12 23.09 -3.07
CA ILE A 275 -13.73 21.76 -3.13
C ILE A 275 -14.47 21.44 -1.83
N CYS A 276 -13.81 21.56 -0.67
CA CYS A 276 -14.38 21.22 0.63
C CYS A 276 -15.58 22.11 0.98
N THR A 277 -15.52 23.41 0.73
CA THR A 277 -16.62 24.36 0.87
C THR A 277 -17.82 23.98 -0.01
N SER A 278 -17.58 23.49 -1.23
CA SER A 278 -18.65 23.01 -2.10
C SER A 278 -19.38 21.80 -1.51
N PHE A 279 -18.62 20.83 -0.99
CA PHE A 279 -19.15 19.62 -0.35
C PHE A 279 -19.74 19.87 1.04
N ALA A 280 -19.36 20.96 1.71
CA ALA A 280 -20.03 21.49 2.90
C ALA A 280 -21.40 22.15 2.59
N GLY A 281 -21.74 22.32 1.31
CA GLY A 281 -23.04 22.82 0.87
C GLY A 281 -23.06 24.28 0.42
N GLU A 282 -21.91 24.97 0.42
CA GLU A 282 -21.72 26.36 0.03
C GLU A 282 -21.25 26.49 -1.44
N SER A 283 -21.93 25.82 -2.37
CA SER A 283 -21.51 25.70 -3.78
C SER A 283 -21.36 27.05 -4.51
N ALA A 284 -22.13 28.09 -4.12
CA ALA A 284 -22.04 29.43 -4.72
C ALA A 284 -20.76 30.18 -4.30
N ARG A 285 -20.31 29.96 -3.06
CA ARG A 285 -19.08 30.53 -2.52
C ARG A 285 -17.86 29.82 -3.13
N ALA A 286 -17.83 28.49 -3.00
CA ALA A 286 -16.81 27.64 -3.60
C ALA A 286 -16.59 27.95 -5.09
N ALA A 287 -17.68 28.16 -5.81
CA ALA A 287 -17.64 28.58 -7.20
C ALA A 287 -16.91 29.91 -7.44
N SER A 288 -17.18 30.92 -6.60
CA SER A 288 -16.56 32.24 -6.72
C SER A 288 -15.06 32.14 -6.42
N ASP A 289 -14.70 31.35 -5.41
CA ASP A 289 -13.31 31.15 -4.99
C ASP A 289 -12.50 30.40 -6.07
N LEU A 290 -13.04 29.30 -6.60
CA LEU A 290 -12.40 28.56 -7.70
C LEU A 290 -12.36 29.36 -9.02
N ASN A 291 -13.33 30.24 -9.26
CA ASN A 291 -13.27 31.17 -10.40
C ASN A 291 -12.20 32.24 -10.20
N ARG A 292 -11.96 32.68 -8.96
CA ARG A 292 -10.88 33.61 -8.62
C ARG A 292 -9.52 32.96 -8.89
N VAL A 293 -9.32 31.71 -8.47
CA VAL A 293 -8.10 30.93 -8.77
C VAL A 293 -7.84 30.84 -10.27
N LEU A 294 -8.89 30.52 -11.05
CA LEU A 294 -8.82 30.44 -12.51
C LEU A 294 -8.50 31.79 -13.18
N ARG A 295 -9.16 32.87 -12.76
CA ARG A 295 -8.99 34.21 -13.37
C ARG A 295 -7.68 34.88 -12.99
N SER A 296 -7.17 34.63 -11.78
CA SER A 296 -5.90 35.19 -11.33
C SER A 296 -4.69 34.53 -11.99
N GLY A 297 -4.88 33.35 -12.60
CA GLY A 297 -3.77 32.54 -13.13
C GLY A 297 -2.88 31.94 -12.04
N SER A 298 -3.38 31.85 -10.80
CA SER A 298 -2.61 31.32 -9.66
C SER A 298 -2.34 29.82 -9.73
N ALA A 299 -3.12 29.08 -10.51
CA ALA A 299 -2.87 27.70 -10.90
C ALA A 299 -2.98 27.57 -12.43
N GLU A 300 -2.44 26.50 -13.00
CA GLU A 300 -2.67 26.21 -14.40
C GLU A 300 -4.16 26.00 -14.68
N ARG A 301 -4.58 26.38 -15.89
CA ARG A 301 -5.99 26.38 -16.27
C ARG A 301 -6.61 24.99 -16.14
N ILE A 302 -5.91 23.95 -16.56
CA ILE A 302 -6.37 22.55 -16.42
C ILE A 302 -6.63 22.18 -14.96
N ASP A 303 -5.74 22.56 -14.05
CA ASP A 303 -5.82 22.22 -12.63
C ASP A 303 -7.03 22.90 -11.96
N ALA A 304 -7.28 24.16 -12.29
CA ALA A 304 -8.45 24.90 -11.83
C ALA A 304 -9.76 24.36 -12.42
N LEU A 305 -9.78 23.96 -13.70
CA LEU A 305 -10.96 23.36 -14.34
C LEU A 305 -11.31 21.99 -13.74
N LEU A 306 -10.30 21.15 -13.48
CA LEU A 306 -10.49 19.88 -12.77
C LEU A 306 -11.07 20.11 -11.37
N ALA A 307 -10.56 21.09 -10.62
CA ALA A 307 -11.08 21.45 -9.31
C ALA A 307 -12.53 21.95 -9.38
N GLN A 308 -12.86 22.80 -10.35
CA GLN A 308 -14.21 23.30 -10.57
C GLN A 308 -15.20 22.18 -10.93
N ARG A 309 -14.78 21.24 -11.80
CA ARG A 309 -15.61 20.09 -12.16
C ARG A 309 -15.85 19.18 -10.97
N PHE A 310 -14.82 18.91 -10.18
CA PHE A 310 -14.93 18.10 -8.97
C PHE A 310 -15.84 18.75 -7.92
N ALA A 311 -15.66 20.05 -7.63
CA ALA A 311 -16.54 20.80 -6.75
C ALA A 311 -17.99 20.86 -7.27
N GLY A 312 -18.17 20.88 -8.59
CA GLY A 312 -19.48 20.83 -9.27
C GLY A 312 -20.20 19.49 -9.11
N ALA A 313 -19.49 18.39 -8.86
CA ALA A 313 -20.13 17.09 -8.62
C ALA A 313 -20.95 17.05 -7.30
N SER A 314 -20.80 18.04 -6.42
CA SER A 314 -21.64 18.19 -5.22
C SER A 314 -23.12 18.41 -5.59
N ALA A 315 -24.05 17.96 -4.72
CA ALA A 315 -25.49 17.87 -5.00
C ALA A 315 -26.18 19.18 -5.46
N ARG A 316 -25.56 20.35 -5.28
CA ARG A 316 -26.08 21.68 -5.67
C ARG A 316 -25.27 22.35 -6.79
N GLY A 317 -24.15 21.78 -7.21
CA GLY A 317 -23.20 22.36 -8.16
C GLY A 317 -23.49 22.02 -9.63
N ARG A 318 -24.69 22.25 -10.17
CA ARG A 318 -25.04 21.89 -11.57
C ARG A 318 -24.26 22.69 -12.64
N ARG A 319 -22.93 22.51 -12.74
CA ARG A 319 -22.09 23.09 -13.79
C ARG A 319 -21.45 22.01 -14.63
N ALA A 320 -21.68 22.10 -15.93
CA ALA A 320 -20.86 21.42 -16.91
C ALA A 320 -19.57 22.23 -17.09
N VAL A 321 -18.45 21.70 -16.59
CA VAL A 321 -17.11 22.24 -16.83
C VAL A 321 -16.45 21.36 -17.88
N ASN A 322 -16.08 21.94 -19.03
CA ASN A 322 -15.33 21.23 -20.04
C ASN A 322 -13.85 21.20 -19.65
N ILE A 323 -13.24 20.02 -19.70
CA ILE A 323 -11.81 19.85 -19.41
C ILE A 323 -11.05 19.95 -20.73
N GLU A 324 -9.98 20.74 -20.74
CA GLU A 324 -9.18 21.00 -21.94
C GLU A 324 -7.74 20.55 -21.70
N TRP A 325 -7.38 19.39 -22.26
CA TRP A 325 -6.02 18.84 -22.20
C TRP A 325 -5.06 19.44 -23.26
N GLN A 326 -5.58 20.23 -24.20
CA GLN A 326 -4.77 20.82 -25.26
C GLN A 326 -3.68 21.75 -24.65
N GLY A 327 -2.42 21.48 -25.00
CA GLY A 327 -1.28 22.25 -24.50
C GLY A 327 -0.80 21.85 -23.10
N VAL A 328 -1.35 20.77 -22.52
CA VAL A 328 -0.83 20.18 -21.29
C VAL A 328 0.33 19.24 -21.67
N GLU A 329 1.52 19.52 -21.12
CA GLU A 329 2.75 18.79 -21.46
C GLU A 329 3.11 17.71 -20.44
N GLU A 330 2.58 17.80 -19.22
CA GLU A 330 2.93 16.87 -18.14
C GLU A 330 1.72 16.43 -17.30
N LEU A 331 1.80 15.20 -16.79
CA LEU A 331 0.87 14.66 -15.81
C LEU A 331 1.41 14.94 -14.40
N THR A 332 0.65 15.71 -13.61
CA THR A 332 0.96 16.00 -12.20
C THR A 332 0.11 15.11 -11.27
N PRO A 333 0.51 14.90 -10.00
CA PRO A 333 -0.30 14.14 -9.06
C PRO A 333 -1.71 14.71 -8.88
N TRP A 334 -1.85 16.03 -8.97
CA TRP A 334 -3.15 16.71 -8.94
C TRP A 334 -4.03 16.33 -10.14
N ARG A 335 -3.48 16.42 -11.36
CA ARG A 335 -4.17 16.07 -12.61
C ARG A 335 -4.60 14.62 -12.61
N PHE A 336 -3.68 13.73 -12.28
CA PHE A 336 -3.95 12.29 -12.22
C PHE A 336 -5.04 11.98 -11.19
N ALA A 337 -4.93 12.54 -9.98
CA ALA A 337 -5.87 12.28 -8.90
C ALA A 337 -7.29 12.70 -9.24
N LEU A 338 -7.46 13.94 -9.72
CA LEU A 338 -8.77 14.51 -10.06
C LEU A 338 -9.36 13.91 -11.32
N ALA A 339 -8.55 13.67 -12.36
CA ALA A 339 -9.03 13.01 -13.57
C ALA A 339 -9.62 11.64 -13.24
N ASN A 340 -8.88 10.82 -12.49
CA ASN A 340 -9.35 9.50 -12.07
C ASN A 340 -10.58 9.57 -11.16
N ALA A 341 -10.63 10.53 -10.24
CA ALA A 341 -11.79 10.70 -9.36
C ALA A 341 -13.05 11.16 -10.12
N LEU A 342 -12.87 11.87 -11.24
CA LEU A 342 -13.94 12.33 -12.12
C LEU A 342 -14.34 11.33 -13.21
N GLY A 343 -13.56 10.26 -13.39
CA GLY A 343 -13.66 9.41 -14.59
C GLY A 343 -13.36 10.18 -15.88
N GLU A 344 -12.53 11.23 -15.80
CA GLU A 344 -12.08 11.99 -16.96
C GLU A 344 -10.91 11.25 -17.61
N GLU A 345 -11.02 10.99 -18.92
CA GLU A 345 -9.99 10.30 -19.67
C GLU A 345 -8.74 11.18 -19.82
N VAL A 346 -7.59 10.66 -19.40
CA VAL A 346 -6.29 11.29 -19.59
C VAL A 346 -5.77 10.90 -20.97
N PRO A 347 -5.31 11.85 -21.81
CA PRO A 347 -4.72 11.53 -23.10
C PRO A 347 -3.61 10.48 -23.02
N GLU A 348 -3.62 9.50 -23.92
CA GLU A 348 -2.68 8.38 -23.95
C GLU A 348 -1.22 8.85 -23.99
N GLU A 349 -0.91 9.89 -24.78
CA GLU A 349 0.43 10.49 -24.88
C GLU A 349 0.98 10.97 -23.52
N LEU A 350 0.11 11.49 -22.64
CA LEU A 350 0.49 11.93 -21.29
C LEU A 350 0.69 10.75 -20.34
N VAL A 351 -0.05 9.65 -20.54
CA VAL A 351 0.09 8.43 -19.75
C VAL A 351 1.37 7.67 -20.13
N GLU A 352 1.65 7.55 -21.42
CA GLU A 352 2.83 6.85 -21.94
C GLU A 352 4.13 7.56 -21.58
N SER A 353 4.15 8.90 -21.65
CA SER A 353 5.30 9.71 -21.24
C SER A 353 5.44 9.87 -19.73
N ALA A 354 4.45 9.41 -18.95
CA ALA A 354 4.44 9.57 -17.51
C ALA A 354 5.53 8.70 -16.83
N PRO A 355 6.14 9.19 -15.74
CA PRO A 355 7.04 8.36 -14.94
C PRO A 355 6.36 7.08 -14.42
N ALA A 356 7.14 6.03 -14.19
CA ALA A 356 6.68 4.74 -13.65
C ALA A 356 5.85 4.87 -12.35
N TYR A 357 6.05 5.96 -11.61
CA TYR A 357 5.22 6.40 -10.48
C TYR A 357 3.71 6.22 -10.70
N TYR A 358 3.17 6.66 -11.85
CA TYR A 358 1.73 6.62 -12.11
C TYR A 358 1.22 5.20 -12.39
N ARG A 359 2.04 4.34 -13.01
CA ARG A 359 1.69 2.92 -13.20
C ARG A 359 1.56 2.19 -11.86
N LEU A 360 2.42 2.50 -10.90
CA LEU A 360 2.34 1.93 -9.54
C LEU A 360 1.09 2.40 -8.79
N ILE A 361 0.71 3.67 -8.94
CA ILE A 361 -0.55 4.16 -8.38
C ILE A 361 -1.72 3.43 -9.04
N ALA A 362 -1.73 3.40 -10.39
CA ALA A 362 -2.80 2.77 -11.16
C ALA A 362 -3.04 1.32 -10.74
N ALA A 363 -1.98 0.54 -10.49
CA ALA A 363 -2.08 -0.85 -10.04
C ALA A 363 -2.93 -1.04 -8.77
N THR A 364 -2.98 -0.03 -7.89
CA THR A 364 -3.72 -0.06 -6.61
C THR A 364 -5.02 0.74 -6.63
N ALA A 365 -5.34 1.40 -7.74
CA ALA A 365 -6.47 2.31 -7.88
C ALA A 365 -7.75 1.55 -8.31
N PRO A 366 -8.72 1.30 -7.40
CA PRO A 366 -9.86 0.44 -7.71
C PRO A 366 -10.87 1.07 -8.68
N MET A 367 -10.84 2.39 -8.87
CA MET A 367 -11.70 3.11 -9.81
C MET A 367 -11.25 3.00 -11.28
N LEU A 368 -10.02 2.54 -11.53
CA LEU A 368 -9.50 2.42 -12.88
C LEU A 368 -9.93 1.11 -13.55
N PRO A 369 -10.03 1.09 -14.90
CA PRO A 369 -10.22 -0.13 -15.66
C PRO A 369 -9.18 -1.20 -15.33
N ILE A 370 -9.58 -2.48 -15.38
CA ILE A 370 -8.72 -3.62 -15.01
C ILE A 370 -7.44 -3.67 -15.87
N ALA A 371 -7.53 -3.37 -17.17
CA ALA A 371 -6.39 -3.35 -18.07
C ALA A 371 -5.31 -2.35 -17.58
N GLN A 372 -5.70 -1.10 -17.31
CA GLN A 372 -4.77 -0.08 -16.80
C GLN A 372 -4.14 -0.45 -15.45
N ARG A 373 -4.88 -1.16 -14.59
CA ARG A 373 -4.35 -1.64 -13.31
C ARG A 373 -3.33 -2.77 -13.52
N LEU A 374 -3.55 -3.64 -14.50
CA LEU A 374 -2.66 -4.76 -14.82
C LEU A 374 -1.31 -4.31 -15.39
N ASP A 375 -1.25 -3.18 -16.10
CA ASP A 375 0.00 -2.64 -16.66
C ASP A 375 1.08 -2.41 -15.60
N GLY A 376 0.69 -1.86 -14.45
CA GLY A 376 1.59 -1.62 -13.31
C GLY A 376 1.66 -2.76 -12.29
N ALA A 377 0.78 -3.77 -12.38
CA ALA A 377 0.61 -4.77 -11.33
C ALA A 377 1.86 -5.66 -11.11
N PRO A 378 2.53 -6.19 -12.15
CA PRO A 378 3.77 -6.94 -11.98
C PRO A 378 4.86 -6.12 -11.27
N GLU A 379 5.07 -4.86 -11.67
CA GLU A 379 6.06 -3.98 -11.05
C GLU A 379 5.71 -3.69 -9.58
N ALA A 380 4.43 -3.43 -9.28
CA ALA A 380 3.95 -3.23 -7.92
C ALA A 380 4.11 -4.49 -7.05
N ALA A 381 3.91 -5.68 -7.62
CA ALA A 381 4.11 -6.96 -6.93
C ALA A 381 5.60 -7.23 -6.64
N GLU A 382 6.48 -6.93 -7.61
CA GLU A 382 7.93 -7.03 -7.48
C GLU A 382 8.47 -6.11 -6.37
N ARG A 383 7.96 -4.88 -6.27
CA ARG A 383 8.33 -3.93 -5.20
C ARG A 383 7.76 -4.31 -3.83
N GLY A 384 6.71 -5.14 -3.77
CA GLY A 384 6.06 -5.56 -2.52
C GLY A 384 4.83 -4.74 -2.12
N ILE A 385 4.34 -3.89 -3.02
CA ILE A 385 3.10 -3.13 -2.89
C ILE A 385 1.92 -4.09 -3.00
N LEU A 386 1.88 -4.91 -4.07
CA LEU A 386 0.86 -5.94 -4.25
C LEU A 386 1.32 -7.30 -3.69
N SER A 387 0.39 -7.96 -3.00
CA SER A 387 0.56 -9.33 -2.53
C SER A 387 0.19 -10.35 -3.61
N SER A 388 0.64 -11.60 -3.46
CA SER A 388 0.25 -12.69 -4.34
C SER A 388 -1.28 -12.85 -4.42
N SER A 389 -1.99 -12.72 -3.29
CA SER A 389 -3.46 -12.77 -3.28
C SER A 389 -4.11 -11.60 -4.02
N ALA A 390 -3.57 -10.38 -3.90
CA ALA A 390 -4.08 -9.22 -4.63
C ALA A 390 -3.86 -9.36 -6.14
N MET A 391 -2.73 -9.93 -6.56
CA MET A 391 -2.46 -10.25 -7.96
C MET A 391 -3.46 -11.28 -8.50
N VAL A 392 -3.67 -12.39 -7.77
CA VAL A 392 -4.63 -13.42 -8.17
C VAL A 392 -6.05 -12.85 -8.25
N ASP A 393 -6.46 -11.99 -7.32
CA ASP A 393 -7.76 -11.32 -7.35
C ASP A 393 -7.90 -10.42 -8.58
N LEU A 394 -6.89 -9.60 -8.90
CA LEU A 394 -6.90 -8.72 -10.07
C LEU A 394 -6.99 -9.52 -11.39
N TYR A 395 -6.20 -10.58 -11.55
CA TYR A 395 -6.31 -11.45 -12.72
C TYR A 395 -7.63 -12.22 -12.76
N SER A 396 -8.21 -12.56 -11.62
CA SER A 396 -9.55 -13.19 -11.58
C SER A 396 -10.64 -12.23 -12.06
N GLN A 397 -10.52 -10.94 -11.75
CA GLN A 397 -11.40 -9.91 -12.31
C GLN A 397 -11.18 -9.79 -13.83
N ALA A 398 -9.93 -9.80 -14.31
CA ALA A 398 -9.62 -9.75 -15.74
C ALA A 398 -10.21 -10.95 -16.50
N TYR A 399 -10.16 -12.16 -15.94
CA TYR A 399 -10.78 -13.35 -16.55
C TYR A 399 -12.29 -13.18 -16.81
N VAL A 400 -12.98 -12.41 -15.99
CA VAL A 400 -14.44 -12.20 -16.10
C VAL A 400 -14.80 -10.98 -16.95
N PHE A 401 -14.03 -9.90 -16.82
CA PHE A 401 -14.42 -8.57 -17.31
C PHE A 401 -13.52 -8.00 -18.41
N ALA A 402 -12.36 -8.61 -18.69
CA ALA A 402 -11.50 -8.14 -19.78
C ALA A 402 -12.16 -8.37 -21.14
N GLU A 403 -11.79 -7.54 -22.10
CA GLU A 403 -12.23 -7.68 -23.48
C GLU A 403 -11.72 -9.00 -24.09
N GLN A 404 -12.51 -9.54 -25.03
CA GLN A 404 -12.11 -10.73 -25.78
C GLN A 404 -10.80 -10.46 -26.53
N ASP A 405 -9.95 -11.49 -26.64
CA ASP A 405 -8.64 -11.44 -27.29
C ASP A 405 -7.61 -10.44 -26.68
N SER A 406 -7.91 -9.81 -25.53
CA SER A 406 -6.98 -8.89 -24.85
C SER A 406 -5.82 -9.60 -24.14
N ASP A 407 -4.67 -8.93 -24.02
CA ASP A 407 -3.50 -9.42 -23.29
C ASP A 407 -3.80 -9.69 -21.80
N ALA A 408 -4.71 -8.89 -21.23
CA ALA A 408 -5.21 -9.05 -19.87
C ALA A 408 -5.95 -10.38 -19.69
N LEU A 409 -6.82 -10.73 -20.64
CA LEU A 409 -7.54 -12.02 -20.64
C LEU A 409 -6.57 -13.18 -20.82
N GLN A 410 -5.66 -13.11 -21.79
CA GLN A 410 -4.66 -14.16 -22.04
C GLN A 410 -3.78 -14.43 -20.80
N SER A 411 -3.33 -13.37 -20.13
CA SER A 411 -2.56 -13.49 -18.88
C SER A 411 -3.37 -14.14 -17.75
N ALA A 412 -4.66 -13.80 -17.64
CA ALA A 412 -5.55 -14.39 -16.66
C ALA A 412 -5.85 -15.88 -16.94
N GLU A 413 -6.01 -16.25 -18.20
CA GLU A 413 -6.18 -17.64 -18.63
C GLU A 413 -4.94 -18.49 -18.36
N ALA A 414 -3.75 -17.96 -18.64
CA ALA A 414 -2.48 -18.61 -18.32
C ALA A 414 -2.35 -18.83 -16.80
N LEU A 415 -2.66 -17.80 -15.99
CA LEU A 415 -2.62 -17.93 -14.53
C LEU A 415 -3.62 -18.98 -14.04
N ARG A 416 -4.85 -18.98 -14.59
CA ARG A 416 -5.85 -20.01 -14.27
C ARG A 416 -5.34 -21.41 -14.62
N ALA A 417 -4.76 -21.60 -15.81
CA ALA A 417 -4.21 -22.87 -16.24
C ALA A 417 -3.12 -23.38 -15.29
N ALA A 418 -2.26 -22.49 -14.78
CA ALA A 418 -1.26 -22.85 -13.77
C ALA A 418 -1.86 -23.44 -12.49
N TYR A 419 -3.07 -23.03 -12.09
CA TYR A 419 -3.78 -23.59 -10.93
C TYR A 419 -4.51 -24.90 -11.26
N VAL A 420 -5.29 -24.92 -12.34
CA VAL A 420 -6.36 -25.92 -12.54
C VAL A 420 -6.18 -26.84 -13.74
N ALA A 421 -5.11 -26.69 -14.54
CA ALA A 421 -4.89 -27.60 -15.67
C ALA A 421 -4.82 -29.07 -15.21
N PRO A 422 -5.36 -30.02 -15.99
CA PRO A 422 -5.53 -31.40 -15.54
C PRO A 422 -4.21 -32.17 -15.40
N SER A 423 -3.16 -31.82 -16.14
CA SER A 423 -1.86 -32.50 -16.08
C SER A 423 -0.76 -31.60 -15.48
N PRO A 424 0.21 -32.18 -14.75
CA PRO A 424 1.38 -31.42 -14.27
C PRO A 424 2.14 -30.74 -15.41
N ALA A 425 2.30 -31.41 -16.56
CA ALA A 425 2.98 -30.84 -17.73
C ALA A 425 2.30 -29.53 -18.22
N GLN A 426 0.97 -29.51 -18.31
CA GLN A 426 0.22 -28.32 -18.71
C GLN A 426 0.29 -27.20 -17.66
N LYS A 427 0.30 -27.55 -16.36
CA LYS A 427 0.51 -26.56 -15.30
C LYS A 427 1.90 -25.92 -15.42
N LEU A 428 2.94 -26.73 -15.65
CA LEU A 428 4.30 -26.24 -15.79
C LEU A 428 4.47 -25.40 -17.05
N GLU A 429 3.85 -25.78 -18.16
CA GLU A 429 3.81 -24.99 -19.39
C GLU A 429 3.17 -23.62 -19.16
N ALA A 430 2.03 -23.56 -18.48
CA ALA A 430 1.37 -22.31 -18.13
C ALA A 430 2.23 -21.44 -17.19
N LEU A 431 2.89 -22.05 -16.19
CA LEU A 431 3.84 -21.35 -15.32
C LEU A 431 5.01 -20.75 -16.10
N ARG A 432 5.61 -21.52 -17.02
CA ARG A 432 6.70 -21.06 -17.89
C ARG A 432 6.27 -19.91 -18.80
N ALA A 433 5.06 -19.98 -19.37
CA ALA A 433 4.51 -18.91 -20.20
C ALA A 433 4.39 -17.59 -19.41
N ILE A 434 4.02 -17.66 -18.12
CA ILE A 434 3.95 -16.48 -17.24
C ILE A 434 5.35 -15.98 -16.88
N TRP A 435 6.30 -16.88 -16.60
CA TRP A 435 7.66 -16.52 -16.18
C TRP A 435 8.61 -16.18 -17.33
N SER A 436 8.10 -16.03 -18.55
CA SER A 436 8.88 -15.65 -19.72
C SER A 436 9.79 -14.45 -19.39
N GLU A 437 10.94 -14.38 -20.06
CA GLU A 437 11.94 -13.34 -19.79
C GLU A 437 11.36 -11.92 -19.98
N GLY A 438 11.84 -10.98 -19.17
CA GLY A 438 11.40 -9.59 -19.15
C GLY A 438 11.69 -8.91 -17.81
N GLU A 439 11.66 -7.58 -17.81
CA GLU A 439 12.02 -6.77 -16.63
C GLU A 439 11.14 -7.01 -15.40
N THR A 440 9.91 -7.51 -15.59
CA THR A 440 8.94 -7.76 -14.50
C THR A 440 8.77 -9.24 -14.14
N ARG A 441 9.73 -10.10 -14.54
CA ARG A 441 9.66 -11.55 -14.32
C ARG A 441 9.42 -11.91 -12.86
N TYR A 442 10.08 -11.24 -11.91
CA TYR A 442 9.92 -11.53 -10.50
C TYR A 442 8.52 -11.12 -9.98
N GLY A 443 7.99 -9.99 -10.45
CA GLY A 443 6.59 -9.61 -10.22
C GLY A 443 5.58 -10.67 -10.69
N LYS A 444 5.82 -11.28 -11.86
CA LYS A 444 4.99 -12.39 -12.37
C LYS A 444 5.16 -13.67 -11.53
N MET A 445 6.35 -13.94 -11.00
CA MET A 445 6.57 -15.03 -10.02
C MET A 445 5.75 -14.86 -8.74
N VAL A 446 5.50 -13.62 -8.29
CA VAL A 446 4.63 -13.34 -7.13
C VAL A 446 3.19 -13.79 -7.41
N SER A 447 2.68 -13.58 -8.62
CA SER A 447 1.30 -13.99 -8.98
C SER A 447 1.08 -15.51 -8.98
N THR A 448 2.15 -16.27 -9.20
CA THR A 448 2.13 -17.73 -9.39
C THR A 448 2.53 -18.51 -8.14
N ALA A 449 2.92 -17.85 -7.05
CA ALA A 449 3.47 -18.48 -5.85
C ALA A 449 2.60 -19.62 -5.29
N PHE A 450 1.28 -19.41 -5.16
CA PHE A 450 0.37 -20.45 -4.68
C PHE A 450 0.06 -21.52 -5.74
N ALA A 451 0.16 -21.21 -7.03
CA ALA A 451 0.08 -22.22 -8.09
C ALA A 451 1.29 -23.15 -8.04
N SER A 452 2.49 -22.58 -7.92
CA SER A 452 3.75 -23.33 -7.72
C SER A 452 3.69 -24.20 -6.47
N ALA A 453 3.19 -23.67 -5.35
CA ALA A 453 3.04 -24.43 -4.11
C ALA A 453 2.04 -25.60 -4.20
N ARG A 454 1.13 -25.59 -5.18
CA ARG A 454 0.19 -26.67 -5.49
C ARG A 454 0.70 -27.62 -6.58
N TYR A 455 1.83 -27.31 -7.20
CA TYR A 455 2.46 -28.20 -8.17
C TYR A 455 2.94 -29.47 -7.44
N PRO A 456 2.68 -30.68 -7.99
CA PRO A 456 3.09 -31.91 -7.34
C PRO A 456 4.62 -32.00 -7.27
N VAL A 457 5.15 -32.39 -6.12
CA VAL A 457 6.60 -32.60 -5.95
C VAL A 457 7.03 -33.83 -6.74
N THR A 458 7.67 -33.59 -7.88
CA THR A 458 8.19 -34.62 -8.80
C THR A 458 9.54 -34.17 -9.34
N SER A 459 10.28 -35.09 -9.95
CA SER A 459 11.47 -34.72 -10.72
C SER A 459 11.08 -33.78 -11.88
N VAL A 460 11.82 -32.69 -12.02
CA VAL A 460 11.71 -31.67 -13.05
C VAL A 460 13.12 -31.19 -13.40
N GLU A 461 13.26 -30.46 -14.51
CA GLU A 461 14.54 -29.83 -14.85
C GLU A 461 14.99 -28.84 -13.77
N SER A 462 16.29 -28.70 -13.57
CA SER A 462 16.88 -27.85 -12.52
C SER A 462 16.40 -26.39 -12.58
N ALA A 463 16.25 -25.85 -13.79
CA ALA A 463 15.75 -24.49 -14.03
C ALA A 463 14.26 -24.32 -13.63
N ASP A 464 13.44 -25.36 -13.80
CA ASP A 464 12.04 -25.35 -13.37
C ASP A 464 11.93 -25.45 -11.86
N ALA A 465 12.72 -26.33 -11.24
CA ALA A 465 12.80 -26.43 -9.78
C ALA A 465 13.17 -25.06 -9.19
N PHE A 466 14.20 -24.41 -9.74
CA PHE A 466 14.59 -23.07 -9.32
C PHE A 466 13.43 -22.06 -9.45
N SER A 467 12.72 -22.04 -10.57
CA SER A 467 11.63 -21.09 -10.81
C SER A 467 10.40 -21.35 -9.92
N LEU A 468 10.05 -22.61 -9.70
CA LEU A 468 9.00 -23.02 -8.75
C LEU A 468 9.34 -22.56 -7.34
N LEU A 469 10.57 -22.81 -6.87
CA LEU A 469 11.01 -22.43 -5.54
C LEU A 469 11.09 -20.91 -5.37
N ALA A 470 11.66 -20.19 -6.34
CA ALA A 470 11.71 -18.73 -6.34
C ALA A 470 10.30 -18.12 -6.26
N SER A 471 9.35 -18.67 -7.02
CA SER A 471 7.95 -18.25 -6.98
C SER A 471 7.31 -18.52 -5.61
N MET A 472 7.47 -19.72 -5.03
CA MET A 472 6.97 -20.02 -3.68
C MET A 472 7.54 -19.07 -2.61
N LEU A 473 8.86 -18.83 -2.64
CA LEU A 473 9.56 -17.99 -1.67
C LEU A 473 9.23 -16.50 -1.84
N SER A 474 8.80 -16.06 -3.03
CA SER A 474 8.28 -14.69 -3.23
C SER A 474 7.02 -14.40 -2.41
N ALA A 475 6.26 -15.43 -1.98
CA ALA A 475 5.11 -15.29 -1.09
C ALA A 475 5.33 -15.88 0.32
N GLY A 476 6.57 -16.26 0.66
CA GLY A 476 6.92 -16.75 1.99
C GLY A 476 6.48 -18.19 2.24
N LEU A 477 6.27 -18.98 1.18
CA LEU A 477 5.85 -20.38 1.25
C LEU A 477 7.06 -21.31 1.46
N ASP A 478 7.88 -20.99 2.48
CA ASP A 478 9.14 -21.69 2.77
C ASP A 478 8.93 -23.18 3.10
N ARG A 479 7.86 -23.52 3.82
CA ARG A 479 7.48 -24.92 4.09
C ARG A 479 7.14 -25.70 2.83
N ASN A 480 6.45 -25.08 1.86
CA ASN A 480 6.13 -25.71 0.58
C ASN A 480 7.40 -25.89 -0.27
N ALA A 481 8.28 -24.88 -0.26
CA ALA A 481 9.57 -24.97 -0.93
C ALA A 481 10.41 -26.13 -0.39
N LEU A 482 10.51 -26.28 0.93
CA LEU A 482 11.31 -27.34 1.57
C LEU A 482 10.81 -28.76 1.29
N ALA A 483 9.55 -28.94 0.88
CA ALA A 483 9.06 -30.25 0.44
C ALA A 483 9.81 -30.77 -0.80
N TRP A 484 10.50 -29.91 -1.54
CA TRP A 484 11.30 -30.25 -2.72
C TRP A 484 12.73 -30.68 -2.41
N GLU A 485 13.17 -30.71 -1.14
CA GLU A 485 14.58 -30.98 -0.80
C GLU A 485 15.14 -32.27 -1.41
N ASN A 486 14.30 -33.31 -1.55
CA ASN A 486 14.71 -34.60 -2.13
C ASN A 486 14.61 -34.66 -3.66
N GLN A 487 14.15 -33.59 -4.33
CA GLN A 487 14.03 -33.49 -5.78
C GLN A 487 15.06 -32.53 -6.41
N VAL A 488 15.86 -31.88 -5.57
CA VAL A 488 16.79 -30.85 -5.97
C VAL A 488 18.21 -31.37 -5.79
N GLU A 489 19.04 -31.21 -6.82
CA GLU A 489 20.44 -31.58 -6.79
C GLU A 489 21.22 -30.66 -5.82
N GLU A 490 22.01 -31.25 -4.94
CA GLU A 490 22.90 -30.51 -4.03
C GLU A 490 23.88 -29.65 -4.84
N GLY A 491 24.11 -28.42 -4.40
CA GLY A 491 24.93 -27.45 -5.14
C GLY A 491 24.23 -26.78 -6.33
N SER A 492 23.02 -27.17 -6.71
CA SER A 492 22.28 -26.44 -7.75
C SER A 492 21.76 -25.06 -7.27
N ALA A 493 21.37 -24.20 -8.21
CA ALA A 493 20.72 -22.93 -7.88
C ALA A 493 19.40 -23.10 -7.09
N ALA A 494 18.65 -24.16 -7.37
CA ALA A 494 17.46 -24.52 -6.62
C ALA A 494 17.81 -24.91 -5.16
N TRP A 495 18.93 -25.63 -4.97
CA TRP A 495 19.43 -25.98 -3.64
C TRP A 495 19.82 -24.73 -2.85
N ALA A 496 20.46 -23.75 -3.50
CA ALA A 496 20.88 -22.51 -2.84
C ALA A 496 19.68 -21.75 -2.26
N LEU A 497 18.53 -21.74 -2.95
CA LEU A 497 17.27 -21.18 -2.43
C LEU A 497 16.76 -21.93 -1.19
N LEU A 498 16.80 -23.26 -1.19
CA LEU A 498 16.38 -24.07 -0.03
C LEU A 498 17.32 -23.88 1.16
N ALA A 499 18.63 -23.79 0.92
CA ALA A 499 19.64 -23.62 1.94
C ALA A 499 19.45 -22.32 2.75
N VAL A 500 19.09 -21.21 2.09
CA VAL A 500 18.77 -19.96 2.78
C VAL A 500 17.34 -19.93 3.33
N ALA A 501 16.38 -20.62 2.71
CA ALA A 501 14.97 -20.55 3.11
C ALA A 501 14.61 -21.39 4.35
N ARG A 502 15.42 -22.40 4.69
CA ARG A 502 15.15 -23.34 5.79
C ARG A 502 14.97 -22.63 7.15
N PRO A 503 13.87 -22.83 7.89
CA PRO A 503 13.65 -22.21 9.19
C PRO A 503 14.49 -22.85 10.31
N GLY A 504 14.76 -22.07 11.36
CA GLY A 504 15.48 -22.49 12.56
C GLY A 504 17.00 -22.64 12.36
N GLU A 505 17.70 -23.18 13.34
CA GLU A 505 19.16 -23.41 13.28
C GLU A 505 19.56 -24.55 12.31
N GLY A 506 18.58 -25.14 11.61
CA GLY A 506 18.74 -26.35 10.82
C GLY A 506 19.60 -26.19 9.57
N GLY A 507 20.81 -26.76 9.64
CA GLY A 507 21.61 -27.19 8.49
C GLY A 507 22.83 -26.31 8.23
N SER A 508 23.98 -26.72 8.75
CA SER A 508 25.26 -26.28 8.19
C SER A 508 25.30 -26.69 6.72
N VAL A 509 25.66 -25.76 5.85
CA VAL A 509 25.93 -26.05 4.44
C VAL A 509 27.31 -26.68 4.33
N SER A 510 27.41 -27.78 3.58
CA SER A 510 28.70 -28.40 3.26
C SER A 510 29.51 -27.45 2.38
N SER A 511 30.82 -27.39 2.62
CA SER A 511 31.73 -26.64 1.76
C SER A 511 31.72 -27.17 0.32
N GLY A 512 31.49 -28.49 0.13
CA GLY A 512 31.45 -29.12 -1.20
C GLY A 512 30.24 -28.67 -2.01
N ASP A 513 29.04 -28.71 -1.43
CA ASP A 513 27.81 -28.30 -2.12
C ASP A 513 27.90 -26.83 -2.54
N PHE A 514 28.46 -25.97 -1.68
CA PHE A 514 28.65 -24.57 -2.03
C PHE A 514 29.74 -24.38 -3.10
N ASP A 515 30.79 -25.20 -3.09
CA ASP A 515 31.85 -25.21 -4.11
C ASP A 515 31.28 -25.49 -5.51
N SER A 516 30.45 -26.54 -5.61
CA SER A 516 29.72 -26.90 -6.84
C SER A 516 28.77 -25.79 -7.28
N PHE A 517 28.03 -25.18 -6.34
CA PHE A 517 27.17 -24.03 -6.65
C PHE A 517 27.94 -22.84 -7.23
N VAL A 518 29.14 -22.58 -6.73
CA VAL A 518 30.00 -21.51 -7.26
C VAL A 518 30.50 -21.86 -8.67
N ASP A 519 30.85 -23.12 -8.93
CA ASP A 519 31.30 -23.57 -10.26
C ASP A 519 30.20 -23.46 -11.32
N ASP A 520 28.96 -23.78 -10.94
CA ASP A 520 27.80 -23.76 -11.84
C ASP A 520 27.09 -22.38 -11.94
N ASP A 521 27.65 -21.34 -11.32
CA ASP A 521 27.07 -20.00 -11.35
C ASP A 521 27.43 -19.22 -12.63
N ASP A 522 26.56 -19.33 -13.64
CA ASP A 522 26.65 -18.60 -14.91
C ASP A 522 26.32 -17.10 -14.84
N SER A 523 25.98 -16.57 -13.65
CA SER A 523 25.67 -15.14 -13.52
C SER A 523 26.91 -14.26 -13.74
N SER A 524 26.69 -13.02 -14.20
CA SER A 524 27.80 -12.10 -14.51
C SER A 524 28.70 -11.88 -13.29
N GLY A 525 29.96 -12.32 -13.40
CA GLY A 525 30.94 -12.23 -12.33
C GLY A 525 30.57 -13.04 -11.08
N GLN A 526 29.84 -14.15 -11.24
CA GLN A 526 29.37 -15.03 -10.17
C GLN A 526 28.58 -14.28 -9.09
N ARG A 527 27.72 -13.36 -9.54
CA ARG A 527 26.99 -12.46 -8.65
C ARG A 527 26.04 -13.23 -7.75
N LYS A 528 25.37 -14.25 -8.27
CA LYS A 528 24.45 -15.09 -7.51
C LYS A 528 25.18 -15.85 -6.40
N ALA A 529 26.34 -16.44 -6.69
CA ALA A 529 27.22 -17.08 -5.71
C ALA A 529 27.68 -16.11 -4.62
N LYS A 530 28.07 -14.89 -5.00
CA LYS A 530 28.46 -13.84 -4.05
C LYS A 530 27.32 -13.42 -3.11
N LEU A 531 26.09 -13.31 -3.62
CA LEU A 531 24.92 -12.98 -2.81
C LEU A 531 24.50 -14.16 -1.93
N ALA A 532 24.60 -15.40 -2.43
CA ALA A 532 24.36 -16.61 -1.65
C ALA A 532 25.38 -16.76 -0.50
N LEU A 533 26.68 -16.51 -0.75
CA LEU A 533 27.71 -16.48 0.28
C LEU A 533 27.33 -15.51 1.41
N ALA A 534 26.94 -14.29 1.04
CA ALA A 534 26.52 -13.26 2.00
C ALA A 534 25.27 -13.66 2.80
N GLY A 535 24.25 -14.22 2.14
CA GLY A 535 23.03 -14.69 2.78
C GLY A 535 23.27 -15.85 3.74
N LEU A 536 23.98 -16.88 3.29
CA LEU A 536 24.32 -18.05 4.10
C LEU A 536 25.23 -17.71 5.29
N ALA A 537 26.25 -16.88 5.07
CA ALA A 537 27.11 -16.39 6.15
C ALA A 537 26.33 -15.54 7.16
N GLY A 538 25.43 -14.67 6.68
CA GLY A 538 24.59 -13.83 7.53
C GLY A 538 23.63 -14.63 8.41
N LEU A 539 23.08 -15.73 7.87
CA LEU A 539 22.22 -16.68 8.58
C LEU A 539 23.00 -17.68 9.46
N GLY A 540 24.34 -17.59 9.52
CA GLY A 540 25.17 -18.53 10.28
C GLY A 540 25.17 -19.97 9.73
N ARG A 541 24.89 -20.14 8.43
CA ARG A 541 24.83 -21.46 7.76
C ARG A 541 26.19 -21.98 7.31
N LEU A 542 27.20 -21.11 7.23
CA LEU A 542 28.58 -21.43 6.87
C LEU A 542 29.50 -21.23 8.07
N GLN A 543 30.51 -22.09 8.18
CA GLN A 543 31.54 -21.97 9.22
C GLN A 543 32.59 -20.91 8.85
N GLY A 544 33.26 -20.34 9.85
CA GLY A 544 34.22 -19.25 9.68
C GLY A 544 35.34 -19.53 8.67
N GLY A 545 35.93 -20.73 8.71
CA GLY A 545 36.97 -21.13 7.74
C GLY A 545 36.44 -21.16 6.30
N THR A 546 35.28 -21.79 6.09
CA THR A 546 34.60 -21.85 4.80
C THR A 546 34.29 -20.45 4.25
N ILE A 547 33.84 -19.52 5.09
CA ILE A 547 33.57 -18.14 4.66
C ILE A 547 34.84 -17.49 4.10
N SER A 548 35.98 -17.62 4.79
CA SER A 548 37.24 -17.03 4.35
C SER A 548 37.73 -17.60 3.01
N ASP A 549 37.60 -18.91 2.81
CA ASP A 549 38.00 -19.57 1.56
C ASP A 549 37.20 -19.03 0.36
N PHE A 550 35.87 -18.88 0.53
CA PHE A 550 35.01 -18.35 -0.54
C PHE A 550 35.10 -16.83 -0.70
N GLU A 551 35.43 -16.07 0.35
CA GLU A 551 35.76 -14.64 0.22
C GLU A 551 36.96 -14.42 -0.69
N GLU A 552 38.02 -15.23 -0.55
CA GLU A 552 39.18 -15.20 -1.44
C GLU A 552 38.81 -15.62 -2.87
N ARG A 553 38.17 -16.78 -3.03
CA ARG A 553 37.77 -17.33 -4.34
C ARG A 553 36.88 -16.37 -5.13
N LEU A 554 35.88 -15.77 -4.49
CA LEU A 554 34.95 -14.85 -5.13
C LEU A 554 35.46 -13.39 -5.14
N SER A 555 36.62 -13.11 -4.55
CA SER A 555 37.15 -11.75 -4.39
C SER A 555 36.16 -10.80 -3.71
N VAL A 556 35.55 -11.26 -2.62
CA VAL A 556 34.58 -10.53 -1.80
C VAL A 556 35.14 -10.31 -0.41
N ASN A 557 34.78 -9.18 0.21
CA ASN A 557 35.01 -8.93 1.62
C ASN A 557 33.66 -8.57 2.25
N LEU A 558 33.13 -9.46 3.09
CA LEU A 558 31.87 -9.30 3.80
C LEU A 558 32.04 -8.39 5.03
N GLN A 559 33.20 -8.40 5.67
CA GLN A 559 33.48 -7.63 6.89
C GLN A 559 33.90 -6.17 6.62
N LYS A 560 33.21 -5.48 5.70
CA LYS A 560 33.49 -4.07 5.43
C LYS A 560 33.09 -3.18 6.60
N ASN A 561 34.06 -2.46 7.16
CA ASN A 561 33.86 -1.54 8.28
C ASN A 561 33.43 -0.13 7.83
N SER A 562 32.20 0.00 7.32
CA SER A 562 31.58 1.32 7.10
C SER A 562 30.89 1.83 8.38
N LYS A 563 30.62 3.14 8.46
CA LYS A 563 29.82 3.72 9.56
C LYS A 563 28.43 3.09 9.63
N TRP A 564 27.77 2.90 8.49
CA TRP A 564 26.46 2.22 8.42
C TRP A 564 26.53 0.78 8.97
N ALA A 565 27.54 0.01 8.57
CA ALA A 565 27.73 -1.37 9.03
C ALA A 565 28.00 -1.42 10.55
N GLN A 566 28.72 -0.46 11.11
CA GLN A 566 28.89 -0.36 12.56
C GLN A 566 27.57 -0.02 13.26
N THR A 567 26.78 0.90 12.72
CA THR A 567 25.49 1.31 13.30
C THR A 567 24.47 0.18 13.30
N ILE A 568 24.31 -0.55 12.20
CA ILE A 568 23.35 -1.66 12.13
C ILE A 568 23.76 -2.82 13.04
N ARG A 569 25.06 -3.15 13.10
CA ARG A 569 25.58 -4.13 14.06
C ARG A 569 25.30 -3.70 15.50
N ARG A 570 25.54 -2.43 15.82
CA ARG A 570 25.27 -1.91 17.16
C ARG A 570 23.79 -1.99 17.51
N ALA A 571 22.90 -1.69 16.57
CA ALA A 571 21.45 -1.82 16.76
C ALA A 571 21.04 -3.29 17.03
N ALA A 572 21.67 -4.25 16.35
CA ALA A 572 21.46 -5.67 16.56
C ALA A 572 22.00 -6.15 17.92
N GLU A 573 23.19 -5.70 18.33
CA GLU A 573 23.79 -6.02 19.65
C GLU A 573 22.90 -5.63 20.82
N VAL A 574 22.26 -4.45 20.72
CA VAL A 574 21.30 -3.97 21.73
C VAL A 574 19.88 -4.51 21.53
N ARG A 575 19.69 -5.45 20.59
CA ARG A 575 18.41 -6.10 20.26
C ARG A 575 17.29 -5.10 19.95
N ASN A 576 17.58 -4.08 19.13
CA ASN A 576 16.60 -3.11 18.67
C ASN A 576 16.08 -3.47 17.27
N PRO A 577 14.98 -4.25 17.16
CA PRO A 577 14.48 -4.71 15.87
C PRO A 577 14.03 -3.56 14.98
N THR A 578 13.39 -2.53 15.51
CA THR A 578 12.91 -1.40 14.70
C THR A 578 14.06 -0.61 14.10
N MET A 579 15.11 -0.33 14.87
CA MET A 579 16.28 0.37 14.34
C MET A 579 17.01 -0.47 13.29
N VAL A 580 17.13 -1.79 13.49
CA VAL A 580 17.69 -2.69 12.47
C VAL A 580 16.86 -2.65 11.20
N VAL A 581 15.53 -2.68 11.26
CA VAL A 581 14.67 -2.58 10.07
C VAL A 581 14.88 -1.26 9.33
N LEU A 582 14.94 -0.12 10.05
CA LEU A 582 15.16 1.18 9.42
C LEU A 582 16.53 1.26 8.73
N LEU A 583 17.58 0.75 9.39
CA LEU A 583 18.93 0.72 8.82
C LEU A 583 19.07 -0.28 7.67
N ALA A 584 18.35 -1.40 7.73
CA ALA A 584 18.28 -2.34 6.63
C ALA A 584 17.60 -1.70 5.41
N GLY A 585 16.48 -0.99 5.61
CA GLY A 585 15.84 -0.20 4.55
C GLY A 585 16.81 0.81 3.92
N LEU A 586 17.54 1.56 4.74
CA LEU A 586 18.56 2.50 4.28
C LEU A 586 19.68 1.83 3.45
N GLY A 587 20.09 0.62 3.82
CA GLY A 587 21.11 -0.16 3.11
C GLY A 587 20.62 -0.91 1.87
N MET A 588 19.29 -1.05 1.71
CA MET A 588 18.65 -1.74 0.57
C MET A 588 18.20 -0.81 -0.54
N GLN A 589 18.54 0.48 -0.48
CA GLN A 589 18.20 1.43 -1.51
C GLN A 589 18.86 1.09 -2.84
N GLY A 590 18.11 1.20 -3.93
CA GLY A 590 18.61 0.96 -5.28
C GLY A 590 17.52 0.54 -6.27
N ASP A 591 17.84 0.66 -7.54
CA ASP A 591 16.99 0.30 -8.69
C ASP A 591 17.00 -1.21 -9.00
N SER A 592 18.03 -1.92 -8.56
CA SER A 592 18.29 -3.32 -8.92
C SER A 592 19.22 -4.02 -7.95
N TRP A 593 19.13 -5.35 -7.87
CA TRP A 593 20.06 -6.18 -7.09
C TRP A 593 21.53 -6.04 -7.54
N ALA A 594 21.78 -5.55 -8.76
CA ALA A 594 23.13 -5.21 -9.24
C ALA A 594 23.81 -4.11 -8.40
N ARG A 595 23.04 -3.24 -7.72
CA ARG A 595 23.58 -2.22 -6.80
C ARG A 595 23.95 -2.77 -5.42
N MET A 596 23.32 -3.88 -4.99
CA MET A 596 23.51 -4.44 -3.65
C MET A 596 24.84 -5.21 -3.51
N THR A 597 25.78 -4.70 -2.72
CA THR A 597 27.04 -5.43 -2.52
C THR A 597 26.85 -6.60 -1.54
N PRO A 598 27.58 -7.73 -1.69
CA PRO A 598 27.54 -8.85 -0.75
C PRO A 598 27.76 -8.45 0.72
N ALA A 599 28.67 -7.52 1.00
CA ALA A 599 28.92 -7.02 2.36
C ALA A 599 27.69 -6.35 3.01
N HIS A 600 26.91 -5.60 2.25
CA HIS A 600 25.70 -4.94 2.76
C HIS A 600 24.61 -5.99 3.02
N LEU A 601 24.40 -6.91 2.08
CA LEU A 601 23.46 -8.02 2.25
C LEU A 601 23.80 -8.86 3.49
N PHE A 602 25.08 -9.20 3.68
CA PHE A 602 25.55 -9.95 4.85
C PHE A 602 25.18 -9.24 6.16
N GLU A 603 25.49 -7.95 6.29
CA GLU A 603 25.18 -7.19 7.52
C GLU A 603 23.67 -7.04 7.75
N ILE A 604 22.87 -6.88 6.69
CA ILE A 604 21.41 -6.83 6.77
C ILE A 604 20.86 -8.16 7.28
N VAL A 605 21.21 -9.27 6.62
CA VAL A 605 20.70 -10.61 6.95
C VAL A 605 21.11 -11.00 8.37
N ARG A 606 22.39 -10.80 8.72
CA ARG A 606 22.92 -11.09 10.05
C ARG A 606 22.23 -10.27 11.14
N SER A 607 22.02 -8.98 10.90
CA SER A 607 21.41 -8.09 11.89
C SER A 607 19.93 -8.38 12.09
N LEU A 608 19.20 -8.69 11.02
CA LEU A 608 17.79 -9.08 11.08
C LEU A 608 17.59 -10.40 11.83
N ASP A 609 18.41 -11.41 11.52
CA ASP A 609 18.35 -12.70 12.20
C ASP A 609 18.63 -12.55 13.72
N ALA A 610 19.67 -11.79 14.08
CA ALA A 610 20.06 -11.54 15.47
C ALA A 610 18.98 -10.85 16.33
N VAL A 611 18.04 -10.12 15.71
CA VAL A 611 16.93 -9.46 16.42
C VAL A 611 15.61 -10.24 16.33
N GLY A 612 15.64 -11.48 15.87
CA GLY A 612 14.48 -12.36 15.78
C GLY A 612 13.62 -12.15 14.53
N LEU A 613 14.11 -11.44 13.53
CA LEU A 613 13.48 -11.26 12.21
C LEU A 613 14.08 -12.23 11.17
N GLY A 614 14.39 -13.45 11.62
CA GLY A 614 15.04 -14.47 10.79
C GLY A 614 14.18 -14.93 9.62
N ALA A 615 12.84 -14.88 9.71
CA ALA A 615 11.98 -15.20 8.57
C ALA A 615 12.19 -14.21 7.43
N GLU A 616 12.19 -12.92 7.73
CA GLU A 616 12.44 -11.86 6.76
C GLU A 616 13.88 -11.89 6.25
N ALA A 617 14.86 -12.17 7.11
CA ALA A 617 16.26 -12.33 6.72
C ALA A 617 16.44 -13.44 5.65
N ARG A 618 15.80 -14.61 5.86
CA ARG A 618 15.81 -15.72 4.91
C ARG A 618 15.15 -15.36 3.59
N MET A 619 14.01 -14.67 3.63
CA MET A 619 13.30 -14.29 2.41
C MET A 619 14.06 -13.23 1.60
N ILE A 620 14.74 -12.27 2.26
CA ILE A 620 15.63 -11.30 1.59
C ILE A 620 16.82 -12.03 0.96
N ALA A 621 17.43 -13.01 1.64
CA ALA A 621 18.53 -13.80 1.09
C ALA A 621 18.08 -14.67 -0.10
N ALA A 622 16.90 -15.31 -0.02
CA ALA A 622 16.33 -16.07 -1.12
C ALA A 622 16.03 -15.18 -2.33
N GLU A 623 15.48 -13.98 -2.10
CA GLU A 623 15.25 -13.01 -3.17
C GLU A 623 16.56 -12.57 -3.84
N ALA A 624 17.61 -12.35 -3.05
CA ALA A 624 18.93 -11.99 -3.56
C ALA A 624 19.50 -13.05 -4.51
N ILE A 625 19.29 -14.33 -4.22
CA ILE A 625 19.71 -15.45 -5.09
C ILE A 625 18.79 -15.56 -6.31
N ALA A 626 17.48 -15.36 -6.13
CA ALA A 626 16.50 -15.45 -7.22
C ALA A 626 16.68 -14.37 -8.30
N ARG A 627 17.19 -13.20 -7.92
CA ARG A 627 17.33 -12.00 -8.77
C ARG A 627 18.79 -11.56 -8.98
N GLY A 628 19.73 -12.38 -8.50
CA GLY A 628 21.17 -12.11 -8.44
C GLY A 628 21.96 -12.54 -9.66
#